data_AF-A0A7J8PVR0-F1
#
_entry.id   AF-A0A7J8PVR0-F1
#
_cell.length_a   1.000
_cell.length_b   1.000
_cell.length_c   1.000
_cell.angle_alpha   90.00
_cell.angle_beta   90.00
_cell.angle_gamma   90.00
#
_symmetry.space_group_name_H-M   'P 1'
#
loop_
_entity.id
_entity.type
_entity.pdbx_description
1 polymer ?
#
loop_
_entity_poly.entity_id
_entity_poly.type
_entity_poly.pdbx_seq_one_letter_code
_entity_poly.pdbx_strand_id
1 'polypeptide(L)'
;ARVLNATLVVPELDHNSYWKDNSDFVNIFDVNWFISYLVKDVTIVKKVPDKFMRSMEKNPYSMRVPRKSPPEYYLDQVLPILKRRRVLQLTKFDYRLANNIDEELQKLRCRANFHALRFTKPIQELGQKLVLRMREMAIRFIAVHLRFVPYSRWLDLHVKGF
;
A
#
# COMPACT_ATOMS: atom_id res chain seq x y z
N ALA A 1 2.71 -4.53 -9.40
CA ALA A 1 2.81 -6.00 -9.53
C ALA A 1 2.09 -6.50 -10.79
N ARG A 2 0.76 -6.35 -10.90
CA ARG A 2 -0.02 -6.76 -12.09
C ARG A 2 0.53 -6.21 -13.42
N VAL A 3 0.78 -4.90 -13.49
CA VAL A 3 1.36 -4.24 -14.69
C VAL A 3 2.72 -4.82 -15.06
N LEU A 4 3.55 -5.13 -14.07
CA LEU A 4 4.91 -5.65 -14.27
C LEU A 4 4.95 -7.17 -14.47
N ASN A 5 3.80 -7.85 -14.40
CA ASN A 5 3.70 -9.31 -14.28
C ASN A 5 4.69 -9.87 -13.24
N ALA A 6 4.69 -9.27 -12.04
CA ALA A 6 5.66 -9.54 -10.99
C ALA A 6 4.97 -10.08 -9.73
N THR A 7 5.73 -10.85 -8.93
CA THR A 7 5.34 -11.23 -7.57
C THR A 7 5.41 -10.02 -6.65
N LEU A 8 4.36 -9.81 -5.86
CA LEU A 8 4.33 -8.80 -4.81
C LEU A 8 4.82 -9.42 -3.50
N VAL A 9 5.76 -8.78 -2.83
CA VAL A 9 6.03 -9.05 -1.42
C VAL A 9 5.05 -8.23 -0.60
N VAL A 10 4.51 -8.79 0.49
CA VAL A 10 3.63 -8.06 1.42
C VAL A 10 4.26 -6.69 1.75
N PRO A 11 3.52 -5.57 1.57
CA PRO A 11 4.10 -4.24 1.73
C PRO A 11 4.59 -3.98 3.15
N GLU A 12 5.63 -3.16 3.26
CA GLU A 12 6.07 -2.55 4.52
C GLU A 12 5.43 -1.16 4.67
N LEU A 13 5.08 -0.79 5.89
CA LEU A 13 4.53 0.52 6.20
C LEU A 13 5.65 1.50 6.52
N ASP A 14 5.44 2.77 6.19
CA ASP A 14 6.40 3.83 6.50
C ASP A 14 6.15 4.39 7.90
N HIS A 15 7.03 4.04 8.84
CA HIS A 15 7.00 4.49 10.24
C HIS A 15 7.60 5.89 10.46
N ASN A 16 8.24 6.48 9.46
CA ASN A 16 9.09 7.66 9.65
C ASN A 16 8.50 8.95 9.06
N SER A 17 7.68 8.85 8.02
CA SER A 17 7.23 10.06 7.30
C SER A 17 6.07 10.80 7.98
N TYR A 18 5.08 10.08 8.52
CA TYR A 18 3.83 10.70 9.00
C TYR A 18 3.36 10.23 10.37
N TRP A 19 3.45 8.93 10.62
CA TRP A 19 2.87 8.28 11.78
C TRP A 19 4.00 7.74 12.64
N LYS A 20 4.10 8.17 13.90
CA LYS A 20 5.03 7.59 14.89
C LYS A 20 4.46 6.27 15.45
N ASP A 21 3.93 5.45 14.57
CA ASP A 21 3.35 4.15 14.89
C ASP A 21 4.27 3.05 14.35
N ASN A 22 4.63 2.10 15.21
CA ASN A 22 5.51 0.99 14.88
C ASN A 22 4.73 -0.24 14.37
N SER A 23 3.42 -0.10 14.13
CA SER A 23 2.58 -1.17 13.59
C SER A 23 2.98 -1.52 12.16
N ASP A 24 3.29 -2.79 11.90
CA ASP A 24 3.53 -3.33 10.57
C ASP A 24 2.22 -3.63 9.84
N PHE A 25 2.34 -3.94 8.53
CA PHE A 25 1.21 -4.30 7.70
C PHE A 25 0.37 -5.47 8.28
N VAL A 26 1.02 -6.44 8.93
CA VAL A 26 0.36 -7.60 9.57
C VAL A 26 -0.41 -7.23 10.84
N ASN A 27 -0.05 -6.14 11.51
CA ASN A 27 -0.77 -5.69 12.71
C ASN A 27 -2.09 -5.01 12.30
N ILE A 28 -2.11 -4.36 11.13
CA ILE A 28 -3.25 -3.59 10.65
C ILE A 28 -4.18 -4.43 9.78
N PHE A 29 -3.64 -5.24 8.85
CA PHE A 29 -4.41 -5.97 7.86
C PHE A 29 -4.27 -7.49 8.00
N ASP A 30 -5.35 -8.21 7.70
CA ASP A 30 -5.34 -9.66 7.57
C ASP A 30 -4.56 -10.07 6.31
N VAL A 31 -3.29 -10.42 6.50
CA VAL A 31 -2.38 -10.79 5.42
C VAL A 31 -2.83 -12.05 4.68
N ASN A 32 -3.41 -13.03 5.38
CA ASN A 32 -3.85 -14.27 4.74
C ASN A 32 -5.06 -14.01 3.83
N TRP A 33 -5.99 -13.17 4.27
CA TRP A 33 -7.08 -12.68 3.44
C TRP A 33 -6.55 -11.89 2.24
N PHE A 34 -5.64 -10.94 2.45
CA PHE A 34 -5.05 -10.13 1.38
C PHE A 34 -4.41 -11.00 0.27
N ILE A 35 -3.64 -12.02 0.65
CA ILE A 35 -3.01 -12.96 -0.29
C ILE A 35 -4.06 -13.80 -1.03
N SER A 36 -4.99 -14.42 -0.30
CA SER A 36 -5.97 -15.33 -0.90
C SER A 36 -6.98 -14.61 -1.79
N TYR A 37 -7.39 -13.40 -1.42
CA TYR A 37 -8.36 -12.60 -2.18
C TYR A 37 -7.80 -12.16 -3.55
N LEU A 38 -6.50 -11.80 -3.61
CA LEU A 38 -5.85 -11.32 -4.83
C LEU A 38 -5.12 -12.41 -5.63
N VAL A 39 -5.21 -13.68 -5.23
CA VAL A 39 -4.43 -14.78 -5.82
C VAL A 39 -4.62 -14.93 -7.34
N LYS A 40 -5.80 -14.59 -7.86
CA LYS A 40 -6.10 -14.65 -9.30
C LYS A 40 -5.51 -13.48 -10.09
N ASP A 41 -5.13 -12.40 -9.42
CA ASP A 41 -4.65 -11.16 -10.05
C ASP A 41 -3.14 -11.00 -9.93
N VAL A 42 -2.58 -11.33 -8.76
CA VAL A 42 -1.18 -11.12 -8.43
C VAL A 42 -0.71 -12.22 -7.48
N THR A 43 0.45 -12.83 -7.78
CA THR A 43 1.13 -13.70 -6.81
C THR A 43 1.71 -12.87 -5.68
N ILE A 44 1.32 -13.17 -4.43
CA ILE A 44 1.77 -12.44 -3.24
C ILE A 44 2.52 -13.39 -2.30
N VAL A 45 3.69 -12.97 -1.82
CA VAL A 45 4.51 -13.70 -0.84
C VAL A 45 4.74 -12.86 0.41
N LYS A 46 4.84 -13.50 1.58
CA LYS A 46 5.04 -12.78 2.86
C LYS A 46 6.42 -12.16 3.00
N LYS A 47 7.45 -12.79 2.44
CA LYS A 47 8.83 -12.32 2.44
C LYS A 47 9.51 -12.62 1.12
N VAL A 48 10.60 -11.93 0.83
CA VAL A 48 11.47 -12.25 -0.31
C VAL A 48 11.98 -13.70 -0.15
N PRO A 49 11.83 -14.57 -1.16
CA PRO A 49 12.34 -15.93 -1.08
C PRO A 49 13.86 -15.98 -0.86
N ASP A 50 14.31 -16.88 0.02
CA ASP A 50 15.71 -16.93 0.47
C ASP A 50 16.72 -17.08 -0.68
N LYS A 51 16.34 -17.76 -1.78
CA LYS A 51 17.17 -17.87 -3.00
C LYS A 51 17.58 -16.52 -3.58
N PHE A 52 16.70 -15.52 -3.49
CA PHE A 52 17.00 -14.16 -3.95
C PHE A 52 17.79 -13.39 -2.89
N MET A 53 17.51 -13.61 -1.60
CA MET A 53 18.27 -12.98 -0.51
C MET A 53 19.74 -13.42 -0.50
N ARG A 54 20.02 -14.70 -0.71
CA ARG A 54 21.41 -15.22 -0.77
C ARG A 54 22.22 -14.65 -1.94
N SER A 55 21.54 -14.31 -3.04
CA SER A 55 22.18 -13.65 -4.19
C SER A 55 22.29 -12.13 -4.04
N MET A 56 21.68 -11.54 -3.00
CA MET A 56 21.73 -10.12 -2.73
C MET A 56 22.84 -9.82 -1.72
N GLU A 57 23.90 -9.14 -2.16
CA GLU A 57 24.97 -8.64 -1.27
C GLU A 57 24.51 -7.49 -0.36
N LYS A 58 23.40 -6.80 -0.69
CA LYS A 58 22.88 -5.62 0.01
C LYS A 58 21.33 -5.63 0.03
N ASN A 59 20.74 -4.73 0.81
CA ASN A 59 19.29 -4.48 0.82
C ASN A 59 18.73 -4.29 -0.60
N PRO A 60 17.44 -4.63 -0.84
CA PRO A 60 16.81 -4.46 -2.14
C PRO A 60 17.02 -3.06 -2.69
N TYR A 61 17.35 -2.97 -3.98
CA TYR A 61 17.46 -1.68 -4.64
C TYR A 61 16.14 -0.92 -4.49
N SER A 62 16.24 0.31 -4.01
CA SER A 62 15.08 1.18 -3.80
C SER A 62 15.01 2.25 -4.88
N MET A 63 13.82 2.49 -5.41
CA MET A 63 13.58 3.62 -6.31
C MET A 63 12.22 4.27 -6.07
N ARG A 64 12.06 5.50 -6.55
CA ARG A 64 10.83 6.26 -6.48
C ARG A 64 10.28 6.47 -7.89
N VAL A 65 9.04 6.04 -8.11
CA VAL A 65 8.31 6.28 -9.36
C VAL A 65 7.67 7.67 -9.30
N PRO A 66 7.65 8.50 -10.36
CA PRO A 66 6.90 9.75 -10.38
C PRO A 66 5.41 9.57 -10.02
N ARG A 67 4.77 10.65 -9.56
CA ARG A 67 3.33 10.59 -9.24
C ARG A 67 2.51 10.49 -10.51
N LYS A 68 1.40 9.72 -10.45
CA LYS A 68 0.47 9.51 -11.57
C LYS A 68 1.16 9.01 -12.86
N SER A 69 2.23 8.23 -12.75
CA SER A 69 2.87 7.54 -13.86
C SER A 69 1.92 6.54 -14.52
N PRO A 70 1.83 6.51 -15.86
CA PRO A 70 0.96 5.58 -16.57
C PRO A 70 1.60 4.18 -16.63
N PRO A 71 0.85 3.12 -16.99
CA PRO A 71 1.35 1.75 -17.03
C PRO A 71 2.63 1.58 -17.86
N GLU A 72 2.77 2.31 -18.96
CA GLU A 72 3.92 2.27 -19.87
C GLU A 72 5.21 2.67 -19.14
N TYR A 73 5.15 3.66 -18.25
CA TYR A 73 6.30 4.04 -17.43
C TYR A 73 6.82 2.87 -16.58
N TYR A 74 5.91 2.05 -16.03
CA TYR A 74 6.31 0.87 -15.28
C TYR A 74 6.98 -0.17 -16.18
N LEU A 75 6.45 -0.38 -17.38
CA LEU A 75 7.03 -1.31 -18.35
C LEU A 75 8.38 -0.85 -18.87
N ASP A 76 8.54 0.44 -19.15
CA ASP A 76 9.74 0.97 -19.79
C ASP A 76 10.86 1.30 -18.79
N GLN A 77 10.50 1.80 -17.59
CA GLN A 77 11.48 2.30 -16.63
C GLN A 77 11.67 1.37 -15.44
N VAL A 78 10.61 0.72 -14.95
CA VAL A 78 10.66 -0.08 -13.72
C VAL A 78 10.99 -1.55 -14.03
N LEU A 79 10.38 -2.13 -15.06
CA LEU A 79 10.57 -3.53 -15.42
C LEU A 79 12.02 -3.91 -15.76
N PRO A 80 12.80 -3.10 -16.53
CA PRO A 80 14.19 -3.44 -16.81
C PRO A 80 15.05 -3.50 -15.55
N ILE A 81 14.80 -2.57 -14.61
CA ILE A 81 15.48 -2.54 -13.32
C ILE A 81 15.12 -3.77 -12.49
N LEU A 82 13.82 -4.11 -12.41
CA LEU A 82 13.36 -5.30 -11.71
C LEU A 82 13.96 -6.59 -12.28
N LYS A 83 14.03 -6.74 -13.62
CA LYS A 83 14.65 -7.91 -14.27
C LYS A 83 16.13 -8.05 -13.92
N ARG A 84 16.87 -6.92 -13.91
CA ARG A 84 18.29 -6.89 -13.57
C ARG A 84 18.56 -7.15 -12.09
N ARG A 85 17.78 -6.54 -11.20
CA ARG A 85 17.99 -6.59 -9.74
C ARG A 85 17.29 -7.76 -9.05
N ARG A 86 16.34 -8.42 -9.71
CA ARG A 86 15.47 -9.50 -9.21
C ARG A 86 14.50 -9.10 -8.09
N VAL A 87 14.91 -8.20 -7.21
CA VAL A 87 14.09 -7.62 -6.13
C VAL A 87 14.20 -6.10 -6.22
N LEU A 88 13.06 -5.42 -6.14
CA LEU A 88 12.96 -3.97 -6.26
C LEU A 88 11.96 -3.44 -5.23
N GLN A 89 12.38 -2.46 -4.44
CA GLN A 89 11.50 -1.74 -3.52
C GLN A 89 11.08 -0.41 -4.14
N LEU A 90 9.78 -0.22 -4.32
CA LEU A 90 9.23 1.07 -4.74
C LEU A 90 8.85 1.87 -3.50
N THR A 91 9.60 2.94 -3.20
CA THR A 91 9.40 3.73 -1.99
C THR A 91 8.40 4.87 -2.20
N LYS A 92 7.73 5.27 -1.13
CA LYS A 92 6.69 6.32 -1.13
C LYS A 92 5.66 6.06 -2.23
N PHE A 93 5.07 4.88 -2.25
CA PHE A 93 4.17 4.42 -3.31
C PHE A 93 2.72 4.94 -3.14
N ASP A 94 2.59 6.17 -2.69
CA ASP A 94 1.31 6.87 -2.58
C ASP A 94 0.96 7.51 -3.95
N TYR A 95 -0.20 7.16 -4.50
CA TYR A 95 -0.75 7.79 -5.72
C TYR A 95 0.21 7.81 -6.93
N ARG A 96 0.99 6.73 -7.13
CA ARG A 96 1.98 6.65 -8.23
C ARG A 96 1.43 6.15 -9.54
N LEU A 97 0.44 5.26 -9.55
CA LEU A 97 -0.20 4.84 -10.79
C LEU A 97 -1.21 5.91 -11.25
N ALA A 98 -1.22 6.24 -12.54
CA ALA A 98 -2.13 7.20 -13.15
C ALA A 98 -3.60 6.84 -12.89
N ASN A 99 -4.47 7.85 -12.91
CA ASN A 99 -5.92 7.64 -12.75
C ASN A 99 -6.60 7.24 -14.06
N ASN A 100 -6.04 7.59 -15.21
CA ASN A 100 -6.53 7.13 -16.50
C ASN A 100 -5.79 5.83 -16.86
N ILE A 101 -6.41 4.71 -16.54
CA ILE A 101 -5.92 3.35 -16.81
C ILE A 101 -7.11 2.51 -17.30
N ASP A 102 -6.81 1.36 -17.90
CA ASP A 102 -7.83 0.45 -18.41
C ASP A 102 -8.81 -0.03 -17.32
N GLU A 103 -9.99 -0.45 -17.77
CA GLU A 103 -11.11 -0.81 -16.90
C GLU A 103 -10.77 -1.98 -15.95
N GLU A 104 -10.06 -2.99 -16.45
CA GLU A 104 -9.69 -4.16 -15.64
C GLU A 104 -8.69 -3.78 -14.54
N LEU A 105 -7.74 -2.90 -14.83
CA LEU A 105 -6.80 -2.39 -13.84
C LEU A 105 -7.50 -1.46 -12.83
N GLN A 106 -8.54 -0.72 -13.24
CA GLN A 106 -9.39 0.02 -12.29
C GLN A 106 -10.17 -0.92 -11.37
N LYS A 107 -10.82 -1.95 -11.91
CA LYS A 107 -11.54 -2.96 -11.12
C LYS A 107 -10.60 -3.61 -10.11
N LEU A 108 -9.39 -3.99 -10.53
CA LEU A 108 -8.38 -4.53 -9.63
C LEU A 108 -7.99 -3.53 -8.53
N ARG A 109 -7.77 -2.25 -8.87
CA ARG A 109 -7.48 -1.21 -7.89
C ARG A 109 -8.60 -1.09 -6.85
N CYS A 110 -9.85 -1.06 -7.27
CA CYS A 110 -11.01 -1.03 -6.38
C CYS A 110 -11.05 -2.27 -5.48
N ARG A 111 -10.91 -3.46 -6.07
CA ARG A 111 -10.88 -4.73 -5.31
C ARG A 111 -9.76 -4.77 -4.27
N ALA A 112 -8.57 -4.32 -4.62
CA ALA A 112 -7.45 -4.25 -3.69
C ALA A 112 -7.75 -3.28 -2.53
N ASN A 113 -8.17 -2.06 -2.83
CA ASN A 113 -8.37 -1.01 -1.82
C ASN A 113 -9.56 -1.25 -0.89
N PHE A 114 -10.67 -1.78 -1.41
CA PHE A 114 -11.93 -1.88 -0.65
C PHE A 114 -12.21 -3.29 -0.10
N HIS A 115 -11.63 -4.34 -0.69
CA HIS A 115 -11.95 -5.72 -0.32
C HIS A 115 -10.74 -6.52 0.15
N ALA A 116 -9.57 -6.38 -0.50
CA ALA A 116 -8.38 -7.13 -0.11
C ALA A 116 -7.73 -6.60 1.17
N LEU A 117 -7.74 -5.27 1.37
CA LEU A 117 -7.23 -4.61 2.57
C LEU A 117 -8.25 -4.68 3.71
N ARG A 118 -8.43 -5.89 4.24
CA ARG A 118 -9.31 -6.15 5.39
C ARG A 118 -8.53 -5.97 6.69
N PHE A 119 -9.05 -5.17 7.63
CA PHE A 119 -8.42 -5.01 8.95
C PHE A 119 -8.31 -6.34 9.71
N THR A 120 -7.36 -6.43 10.64
CA THR A 120 -7.27 -7.57 11.56
C THR A 120 -8.53 -7.70 12.42
N LYS A 121 -8.79 -8.93 12.89
CA LYS A 121 -9.97 -9.24 13.71
C LYS A 121 -10.12 -8.32 14.94
N PRO A 122 -9.07 -8.02 15.73
CA PRO A 122 -9.19 -7.12 16.87
C PRO A 122 -9.65 -5.70 16.48
N ILE A 123 -9.15 -5.15 15.37
CA ILE A 123 -9.55 -3.82 14.89
C ILE A 123 -11.00 -3.83 14.42
N GLN A 124 -11.44 -4.90 13.73
CA GLN A 124 -12.83 -5.05 13.31
C GLN A 124 -13.79 -5.15 14.49
N GLU A 125 -13.46 -5.97 15.48
CA GLU A 125 -14.29 -6.15 16.68
C GLU A 125 -14.40 -4.84 17.46
N LEU A 126 -13.30 -4.10 17.59
CA LEU A 126 -13.31 -2.77 18.19
C LEU A 126 -14.22 -1.80 17.43
N GLY A 127 -14.09 -1.75 16.10
CA GLY A 127 -14.93 -0.90 15.25
C GLY A 127 -16.41 -1.27 15.33
N GLN A 128 -16.74 -2.56 15.32
CA GLN A 128 -18.11 -3.06 15.48
C GLN A 128 -18.68 -2.70 16.85
N LYS A 129 -17.90 -2.88 17.92
CA LYS A 129 -18.30 -2.51 19.28
C LYS A 129 -18.59 -1.02 19.40
N LEU A 130 -17.80 -0.17 18.76
CA LEU A 130 -18.05 1.28 18.72
C LEU A 130 -19.37 1.59 18.00
N VAL A 131 -19.59 1.00 16.82
CA VAL A 131 -20.84 1.21 16.06
C VAL A 131 -22.06 0.72 16.82
N LEU A 132 -21.97 -0.42 17.49
CA LEU A 132 -23.07 -0.96 18.31
C LEU A 132 -23.46 0.02 19.42
N ARG A 133 -22.47 0.54 20.17
CA ARG A 133 -22.71 1.55 21.20
C ARG A 133 -23.35 2.83 20.66
N MET A 134 -22.89 3.32 19.51
CA MET A 134 -23.50 4.50 18.88
C MET A 134 -24.96 4.26 18.51
N ARG A 135 -25.30 3.04 18.07
CA ARG A 135 -26.68 2.64 17.73
C ARG A 135 -27.57 2.44 18.95
N GLU A 136 -27.02 2.03 20.09
CA GLU A 136 -27.73 1.99 21.37
C GLU A 136 -28.12 3.40 21.84
N MET A 137 -27.30 4.41 21.54
CA MET A 137 -27.58 5.80 21.90
C MET A 137 -28.58 6.47 20.96
N ALA A 138 -28.52 6.18 19.66
CA ALA A 138 -29.43 6.73 18.67
C ALA A 138 -29.61 5.79 17.48
N ILE A 139 -30.85 5.67 16.98
CA ILE A 139 -31.20 4.83 15.82
C ILE A 139 -30.38 5.23 14.57
N ARG A 140 -29.99 6.51 14.47
CA ARG A 140 -29.20 7.07 13.37
C ARG A 140 -28.11 7.97 13.93
N PHE A 141 -26.91 7.89 13.34
CA PHE A 141 -25.80 8.80 13.62
C PHE A 141 -25.10 9.18 12.32
N ILE A 142 -24.41 10.32 12.34
CA ILE A 142 -23.56 10.78 11.24
C ILE A 142 -22.11 10.67 11.71
N ALA A 143 -21.27 10.02 10.91
CA ALA A 143 -19.83 9.98 11.13
C ALA A 143 -19.14 10.98 10.18
N VAL A 144 -18.34 11.89 10.72
CA VAL A 144 -17.60 12.89 9.94
C VAL A 144 -16.11 12.70 10.18
N HIS A 145 -15.35 12.47 9.11
CA HIS A 145 -13.89 12.44 9.17
C HIS A 145 -13.34 13.82 8.75
N LEU A 146 -12.95 14.62 9.74
CA LEU A 146 -12.34 15.92 9.52
C LEU A 146 -10.82 15.77 9.44
N ARG A 147 -10.24 16.02 8.27
CA ARG A 147 -8.78 15.97 8.07
C ARG A 147 -8.19 17.38 8.19
N PHE A 148 -7.59 17.67 9.34
CA PHE A 148 -6.80 18.89 9.55
C PHE A 148 -5.31 18.61 9.30
N VAL A 149 -4.66 19.44 8.48
CA VAL A 149 -3.21 19.40 8.28
C VAL A 149 -2.66 20.75 8.77
N PRO A 150 -1.87 20.79 9.86
CA PRO A 150 -1.35 22.05 10.37
C PRO A 150 -0.42 22.72 9.34
N TYR A 151 -0.60 24.03 9.16
CA TYR A 151 0.15 24.86 8.20
C TYR A 151 1.68 24.79 8.36
N SER A 152 2.18 24.52 9.57
CA SER A 152 3.62 24.41 9.85
C SER A 152 4.33 23.32 9.03
N ARG A 153 3.62 22.27 8.60
CA ARG A 153 4.22 21.19 7.78
C ARG A 153 4.43 21.57 6.31
N TRP A 154 3.83 22.67 5.84
CA TRP A 154 4.04 23.22 4.48
C TRP A 154 5.29 24.09 4.38
N LEU A 155 5.69 24.75 5.48
CA LEU A 155 6.94 25.51 5.56
C LEU A 155 8.16 24.57 5.42
N ASP A 156 8.16 23.42 6.08
CA ASP A 156 9.24 22.42 5.94
C ASP A 156 9.36 21.82 4.53
N LEU A 157 8.27 21.76 3.76
CA LEU A 157 8.27 21.28 2.37
C LEU A 157 8.75 22.33 1.38
N HIS A 158 8.57 23.63 1.66
CA HIS A 158 9.14 24.71 0.86
C HIS A 158 10.60 25.00 1.21
N VAL A 159 11.00 24.82 2.48
CA VAL A 159 12.39 25.06 2.93
C VAL A 159 13.35 23.94 2.52
N LYS A 160 12.85 22.73 2.20
CA LYS A 160 13.67 21.63 1.63
C LYS A 160 13.62 21.53 0.10
N GLY A 161 13.07 22.55 -0.56
CA GLY A 161 12.86 22.60 -1.99
C GLY A 161 13.53 23.81 -2.64
N PHE A 162 14.80 24.06 -2.34
CA PHE A 162 15.79 24.73 -3.18
C PHE A 162 17.17 24.15 -2.86
#